data_AF-A0A0E3QJX2-F1
#
_entry.id   AF-A0A0E3QJX2-F1
#
_cell.length_a   1.000
_cell.length_b   1.000
_cell.length_c   1.000
_cell.angle_alpha   90.00
_cell.angle_beta   90.00
_cell.angle_gamma   90.00
#
_symmetry.space_group_name_H-M   'P 1'
#
loop_
_entity.id
_entity.type
_entity.pdbx_description
1 polymer ?
#
loop_
_entity_poly.entity_id
_entity_poly.type
_entity_poly.pdbx_seq_one_letter_code
_entity_poly.pdbx_strand_id
1 'polypeptide(L)'
;MVNSLSHLGIGLLIALALGFKGKKRNALGFLAILPDLDFIPYILFALISGSVSHEVRNQLFYLLGHREFLHSILFILLVTLFIWIKTKDRLFTAAGFAAIFSHVYLDYATSWKMRPIYPFSTETSTLGAIYFFDPLANILPLLPVFVLLVAYMKGHGKWNGKFNNFCTFVTKNRSKLYPALLIVLVIWLAVLPVTKLLLVNYISSVEDAKISYQDTYPSSVGKFISAYSYNSTHYKIMEVSYWSGIEKRDYIEKINVNGAVPDASTYVERVGKLYSTTVPQEIDYPVYSVSEKNDSVAVTLSDARDKYVKHWAYFKTVYRFIFDAESGGYVAYASEQGEREERLEKNWFG
;
A
#
# COMPACT_ATOMS: atom_id res chain seq x y z
N MET A 1 -3.21 -1.83 3.90
CA MET A 1 -4.03 -2.81 3.18
C MET A 1 -5.40 -2.73 3.78
N VAL A 2 -6.33 -2.13 3.05
CA VAL A 2 -7.74 -2.38 3.35
C VAL A 2 -7.96 -3.86 3.09
N ASN A 3 -8.51 -4.57 4.06
CA ASN A 3 -8.69 -6.02 3.91
C ASN A 3 -9.69 -6.31 2.78
N SER A 4 -9.53 -7.44 2.09
CA SER A 4 -10.41 -7.85 0.99
C SER A 4 -11.90 -7.90 1.38
N LEU A 5 -12.19 -8.11 2.66
CA LEU A 5 -13.57 -8.11 3.18
C LEU A 5 -14.18 -6.70 3.16
N SER A 6 -13.39 -5.67 3.41
CA SER A 6 -13.81 -4.27 3.34
C SER A 6 -14.01 -3.86 1.88
N HIS A 7 -13.11 -4.27 0.99
CA HIS A 7 -13.29 -4.10 -0.46
C HIS A 7 -14.58 -4.76 -0.98
N LEU A 8 -14.83 -6.02 -0.60
CA LEU A 8 -16.10 -6.71 -0.85
C LEU A 8 -17.29 -5.91 -0.31
N GLY A 9 -17.16 -5.39 0.90
CA GLY A 9 -18.13 -4.54 1.57
C GLY A 9 -18.51 -3.30 0.76
N ILE A 10 -17.53 -2.63 0.15
CA ILE A 10 -17.76 -1.45 -0.71
C ILE A 10 -18.47 -1.85 -2.00
N GLY A 11 -18.04 -2.94 -2.65
CA GLY A 11 -18.73 -3.45 -3.84
C GLY A 11 -20.21 -3.77 -3.55
N LEU A 12 -20.48 -4.36 -2.39
CA LEU A 12 -21.84 -4.60 -1.92
C LEU A 12 -22.58 -3.32 -1.56
N LEU A 13 -21.92 -2.33 -0.95
CA LEU A 13 -22.50 -1.03 -0.64
C LEU A 13 -22.96 -0.31 -1.91
N ILE A 14 -22.09 -0.25 -2.93
CA ILE A 14 -22.38 0.31 -4.26
C ILE A 14 -23.58 -0.43 -4.87
N ALA A 15 -23.53 -1.76 -4.87
CA ALA A 15 -24.62 -2.57 -5.41
C ALA A 15 -25.96 -2.32 -4.73
N LEU A 16 -25.96 -2.23 -3.39
CA LEU A 16 -27.17 -2.03 -2.59
C LEU A 16 -27.71 -0.60 -2.72
N ALA A 17 -26.83 0.41 -2.79
CA ALA A 17 -27.20 1.81 -3.00
C ALA A 17 -27.85 2.02 -4.37
N LEU A 18 -27.35 1.34 -5.41
CA LEU A 18 -27.92 1.38 -6.76
C LEU A 18 -29.08 0.41 -6.99
N GLY A 19 -29.52 -0.31 -5.94
CA GLY A 19 -30.69 -1.18 -5.98
C GLY A 19 -30.49 -2.54 -6.65
N PHE A 20 -29.25 -2.95 -6.96
CA PHE A 20 -28.96 -4.26 -7.54
C PHE A 20 -29.29 -5.40 -6.55
N LYS A 21 -29.73 -6.54 -7.11
CA LYS A 21 -30.12 -7.75 -6.36
C LYS A 21 -29.57 -9.00 -7.05
N GLY A 22 -29.58 -10.13 -6.34
CA GLY A 22 -29.22 -11.45 -6.87
C GLY A 22 -27.82 -11.48 -7.50
N LYS A 23 -27.72 -12.07 -8.69
CA LYS A 23 -26.45 -12.25 -9.42
C LYS A 23 -25.72 -10.93 -9.68
N LYS A 24 -26.43 -9.85 -10.06
CA LYS A 24 -25.80 -8.53 -10.33
C LYS A 24 -25.15 -7.96 -9.07
N ARG A 25 -25.80 -8.06 -7.91
CA ARG A 25 -25.21 -7.62 -6.62
C ARG A 25 -23.95 -8.42 -6.29
N ASN A 26 -24.01 -9.74 -6.42
CA ASN A 26 -22.87 -10.60 -6.10
C ASN A 26 -21.70 -10.35 -7.06
N ALA A 27 -21.98 -10.11 -8.34
CA ALA A 27 -20.97 -9.74 -9.33
C ALA A 27 -20.26 -8.43 -8.98
N LEU A 28 -20.99 -7.40 -8.55
CA LEU A 28 -20.39 -6.13 -8.11
C LEU A 28 -19.52 -6.30 -6.85
N GLY A 29 -19.96 -7.13 -5.90
CA GLY A 29 -19.13 -7.51 -4.75
C GLY A 29 -17.83 -8.19 -5.17
N PHE A 30 -17.91 -9.12 -6.12
CA PHE A 30 -16.73 -9.81 -6.67
C PHE A 30 -15.80 -8.87 -7.44
N LEU A 31 -16.36 -7.97 -8.27
CA LEU A 31 -15.57 -6.98 -9.01
C LEU A 31 -14.77 -6.08 -8.07
N ALA A 32 -15.31 -5.77 -6.89
CA ALA A 32 -14.60 -4.99 -5.89
C ALA A 32 -13.43 -5.72 -5.23
N ILE A 33 -13.29 -7.04 -5.36
CA ILE A 33 -12.12 -7.80 -4.86
C ILE A 33 -11.30 -8.43 -6.00
N LEU A 34 -11.69 -8.17 -7.24
CA LEU A 34 -11.01 -8.71 -8.41
C LEU A 34 -9.52 -8.32 -8.45
N PRO A 35 -9.10 -7.09 -8.12
CA PRO A 35 -7.69 -6.73 -8.12
C PRO A 35 -6.86 -7.54 -7.11
N ASP A 36 -7.42 -7.90 -5.96
CA ASP A 36 -6.75 -8.74 -4.94
C ASP A 36 -6.47 -10.16 -5.42
N LEU A 37 -7.02 -10.60 -6.56
CA LEU A 37 -6.65 -11.88 -7.15
C LEU A 37 -5.25 -11.86 -7.80
N ASP A 38 -4.54 -10.73 -7.72
CA ASP A 38 -3.12 -10.58 -8.09
C ASP A 38 -2.18 -11.46 -7.26
N PHE A 39 -2.62 -12.00 -6.11
CA PHE A 39 -1.87 -13.05 -5.43
C PHE A 39 -1.61 -14.27 -6.33
N ILE A 40 -2.50 -14.57 -7.28
CA ILE A 40 -2.34 -15.70 -8.22
C ILE A 40 -1.16 -15.48 -9.17
N PRO A 41 -1.11 -14.41 -9.98
CA PRO A 41 0.05 -14.12 -10.79
C PRO A 41 1.30 -13.88 -9.94
N TYR A 42 1.18 -13.34 -8.73
CA TYR A 42 2.33 -13.14 -7.83
C TYR A 42 2.96 -14.46 -7.38
N ILE A 43 2.16 -15.49 -7.08
CA ILE A 43 2.68 -16.85 -6.80
C ILE A 43 3.46 -17.38 -8.00
N LEU A 44 2.94 -17.20 -9.23
CA LEU A 44 3.64 -17.62 -10.44
C LEU A 44 4.97 -16.87 -10.60
N PHE A 45 4.98 -15.56 -10.36
CA PHE A 45 6.19 -14.75 -10.35
C PHE A 45 7.22 -15.29 -9.34
N ALA A 46 6.83 -15.50 -8.09
CA ALA A 46 7.72 -15.99 -7.04
C ALA A 46 8.33 -17.37 -7.35
N LEU A 47 7.62 -18.23 -8.08
CA LEU A 47 8.10 -19.56 -8.46
C LEU A 47 9.15 -19.53 -9.59
N ILE A 48 9.11 -18.52 -10.46
CA ILE A 48 9.98 -18.44 -11.65
C ILE A 48 11.04 -17.35 -11.56
N SER A 49 10.89 -16.42 -10.61
CA SER A 49 11.71 -15.20 -10.53
C SER A 49 13.20 -15.49 -10.44
N GLY A 50 13.62 -16.54 -9.73
CA GLY A 50 15.03 -16.89 -9.58
C GLY A 50 15.69 -17.55 -10.78
N SER A 51 14.89 -18.03 -11.72
CA SER A 51 15.36 -18.79 -12.88
C SER A 51 15.52 -17.93 -14.13
N VAL A 52 15.27 -16.62 -14.04
CA VAL A 52 15.33 -15.67 -15.16
C VAL A 52 16.43 -14.62 -14.97
N SER A 53 16.73 -13.83 -16.01
CA SER A 53 17.66 -12.70 -15.86
C SER A 53 17.07 -11.61 -14.96
N HIS A 54 17.93 -10.70 -14.45
CA HIS A 54 17.51 -9.57 -13.62
C HIS A 54 16.47 -8.69 -14.34
N GLU A 55 16.68 -8.41 -15.63
CA GLU A 55 15.79 -7.59 -16.45
C GLU A 55 14.44 -8.28 -16.63
N VAL A 56 14.44 -9.59 -16.91
CA VAL A 56 13.21 -10.37 -17.08
C VAL A 56 12.46 -10.46 -15.75
N ARG A 57 13.15 -10.66 -14.63
CA ARG A 57 12.56 -10.63 -13.29
C ARG A 57 11.82 -9.30 -13.06
N ASN A 58 12.47 -8.16 -13.33
CA ASN A 58 11.85 -6.85 -13.12
C ASN A 58 10.63 -6.63 -14.03
N GLN A 59 10.69 -7.05 -15.30
CA GLN A 59 9.54 -6.96 -16.19
C GLN A 59 8.38 -7.86 -15.74
N LEU A 60 8.67 -9.08 -15.29
CA LEU A 60 7.67 -9.97 -14.71
C LEU A 60 7.09 -9.39 -13.43
N PHE A 61 7.89 -8.74 -12.59
CA PHE A 61 7.39 -8.07 -11.40
C PHE A 61 6.35 -7.00 -11.75
N TYR A 62 6.53 -6.19 -12.79
CA TYR A 62 5.51 -5.20 -13.15
C TYR A 62 4.19 -5.81 -13.67
N LEU A 63 4.25 -7.00 -14.28
CA LEU A 63 3.07 -7.66 -14.84
C LEU A 63 2.35 -8.52 -13.79
N LEU A 64 3.13 -9.20 -12.96
CA LEU A 64 2.67 -10.28 -12.08
C LEU A 64 2.84 -9.94 -10.59
N GLY A 65 3.54 -8.85 -10.28
CA GLY A 65 3.74 -8.36 -8.94
C GLY A 65 2.42 -7.96 -8.27
N HIS A 66 2.38 -8.17 -6.96
CA HIS A 66 1.26 -7.75 -6.14
C HIS A 66 1.09 -6.22 -6.23
N ARG A 67 -0.12 -5.74 -6.57
CA ARG A 67 -0.49 -4.33 -6.75
C ARG A 67 0.13 -3.58 -7.92
N GLU A 68 0.62 -4.32 -8.91
CA GLU A 68 1.16 -3.75 -10.14
C GLU A 68 0.07 -3.64 -11.21
N PHE A 69 0.14 -4.43 -12.29
CA PHE A 69 -0.79 -4.32 -13.41
C PHE A 69 -2.27 -4.38 -13.02
N LEU A 70 -2.68 -5.27 -12.09
CA LEU A 70 -4.08 -5.42 -11.67
C LEU A 70 -4.63 -4.19 -10.92
N HIS A 71 -3.75 -3.28 -10.53
CA HIS A 71 -4.13 -2.02 -9.90
C HIS A 71 -3.80 -0.80 -10.78
N SER A 72 -3.58 -1.02 -12.08
CA SER A 72 -3.43 0.04 -13.06
C SER A 72 -4.77 0.57 -13.57
N ILE A 73 -4.77 1.81 -14.04
CA ILE A 73 -5.91 2.40 -14.77
C ILE A 73 -6.23 1.56 -16.01
N LEU A 74 -5.22 1.02 -16.69
CA LEU A 74 -5.42 0.17 -17.85
C LEU A 74 -6.25 -1.07 -17.50
N PHE A 75 -5.95 -1.76 -16.40
CA PHE A 75 -6.74 -2.90 -15.93
C PHE A 75 -8.20 -2.51 -15.66
N ILE A 76 -8.44 -1.41 -14.94
CA ILE A 76 -9.79 -0.91 -14.66
C ILE A 76 -10.55 -0.67 -15.98
N LEU A 77 -9.91 -0.03 -16.96
CA LEU A 77 -10.52 0.25 -18.26
C LEU A 77 -10.84 -1.03 -19.04
N LEU A 78 -9.93 -2.01 -19.06
CA LEU A 78 -10.14 -3.30 -19.73
C LEU A 78 -11.32 -4.07 -19.13
N VAL A 79 -11.41 -4.17 -17.80
CA VAL A 79 -12.52 -4.86 -17.15
C VAL A 79 -13.83 -4.09 -17.35
N THR A 80 -13.81 -2.76 -17.26
CA THR A 80 -15.00 -1.92 -17.51
C THR A 80 -15.51 -2.09 -18.93
N LEU A 81 -14.61 -2.09 -19.92
CA LEU A 81 -14.93 -2.35 -21.32
C LEU A 81 -15.51 -3.75 -21.51
N PHE A 82 -14.94 -4.77 -20.87
CA PHE A 82 -15.45 -6.13 -20.90
C PHE A 82 -16.87 -6.23 -20.33
N ILE A 83 -17.14 -5.57 -19.19
CA ILE A 83 -18.49 -5.50 -18.60
C ILE A 83 -19.46 -4.86 -19.60
N TRP A 84 -19.09 -3.74 -20.22
CA TRP A 84 -19.92 -3.08 -21.23
C TRP A 84 -20.20 -3.98 -22.42
N ILE A 85 -19.18 -4.60 -23.01
CA ILE A 85 -19.32 -5.50 -24.16
C ILE A 85 -20.26 -6.66 -23.82
N LYS A 86 -20.13 -7.25 -22.63
CA LYS A 86 -20.89 -8.43 -22.23
C LYS A 86 -22.33 -8.13 -21.82
N THR A 87 -22.56 -7.00 -21.14
CA THR A 87 -23.87 -6.72 -20.51
C THR A 87 -24.70 -5.68 -21.24
N LYS A 88 -24.05 -4.74 -21.96
CA LYS A 88 -24.68 -3.57 -22.60
C LYS A 88 -25.56 -2.72 -21.65
N ASP A 89 -25.36 -2.87 -20.33
CA ASP A 89 -26.13 -2.19 -19.29
C ASP A 89 -25.28 -1.04 -18.71
N ARG A 90 -25.66 0.20 -19.04
CA ARG A 90 -24.91 1.41 -18.63
C ARG A 90 -24.78 1.55 -17.12
N LEU A 91 -25.86 1.28 -16.38
CA LEU A 91 -25.85 1.43 -14.92
C LEU A 91 -24.98 0.36 -14.28
N PHE A 92 -25.06 -0.88 -14.78
CA PHE A 92 -24.22 -1.97 -14.29
C PHE A 92 -22.74 -1.77 -14.64
N THR A 93 -22.43 -1.28 -15.85
CA THR A 93 -21.06 -0.91 -16.23
C THR A 93 -20.51 0.19 -15.33
N ALA A 94 -21.27 1.26 -15.08
CA ALA A 94 -20.85 2.33 -14.18
C ALA A 94 -20.63 1.83 -12.74
N ALA A 95 -21.52 0.96 -12.24
CA ALA A 95 -21.36 0.34 -10.93
C ALA A 95 -20.13 -0.58 -10.88
N GLY A 96 -19.86 -1.33 -11.95
CA GLY A 96 -18.69 -2.20 -12.06
C GLY A 96 -17.39 -1.41 -12.09
N PHE A 97 -17.34 -0.31 -12.86
CA PHE A 97 -16.25 0.65 -12.82
C PHE A 97 -16.03 1.18 -11.41
N ALA A 98 -17.09 1.68 -10.75
CA ALA A 98 -17.00 2.23 -9.41
C ALA A 98 -16.50 1.20 -8.38
N ALA A 99 -16.92 -0.07 -8.50
CA ALA A 99 -16.46 -1.15 -7.63
C ALA A 99 -14.95 -1.38 -7.75
N ILE A 100 -14.44 -1.59 -8.97
CA ILE A 100 -13.00 -1.84 -9.19
C ILE A 100 -12.18 -0.59 -8.88
N PHE A 101 -12.64 0.58 -9.31
CA PHE A 101 -11.98 1.85 -9.02
C PHE A 101 -11.89 2.10 -7.53
N SER A 102 -12.95 1.81 -6.75
CA SER A 102 -12.92 2.00 -5.30
C SER A 102 -11.87 1.13 -4.60
N HIS A 103 -11.65 -0.10 -5.09
CA HIS A 103 -10.59 -0.97 -4.61
C HIS A 103 -9.22 -0.33 -4.84
N VAL A 104 -8.90 -0.05 -6.11
CA VAL A 104 -7.60 0.50 -6.50
C VAL A 104 -7.34 1.84 -5.82
N TYR A 105 -8.36 2.70 -5.76
CA TYR A 105 -8.28 3.99 -5.09
C TYR A 105 -7.99 3.85 -3.60
N LEU A 106 -8.64 2.91 -2.90
CA LEU A 106 -8.41 2.72 -1.48
C LEU A 106 -7.03 2.19 -1.18
N ASP A 107 -6.56 1.20 -1.93
CA ASP A 107 -5.20 0.70 -1.77
C ASP A 107 -4.19 1.84 -2.02
N TYR A 108 -4.43 2.67 -3.04
CA TYR A 108 -3.62 3.85 -3.35
C TYR A 108 -3.72 4.96 -2.28
N ALA A 109 -4.89 5.12 -1.65
CA ALA A 109 -5.16 6.05 -0.56
C ALA A 109 -4.49 5.63 0.75
N THR A 110 -4.23 4.33 0.93
CA THR A 110 -3.45 3.81 2.05
C THR A 110 -1.94 3.91 1.78
N SER A 111 -1.14 3.16 2.54
CA SER A 111 0.32 3.26 2.61
C SER A 111 1.10 2.60 1.49
N TRP A 112 0.42 1.97 0.52
CA TRP A 112 1.09 1.14 -0.45
C TRP A 112 1.45 1.94 -1.69
N LYS A 113 2.69 1.75 -2.13
CA LYS A 113 3.15 2.22 -3.43
C LYS A 113 2.56 1.34 -4.52
N MET A 114 2.13 1.98 -5.59
CA MET A 114 1.49 1.35 -6.73
C MET A 114 1.96 2.06 -7.99
N ARG A 115 1.71 1.46 -9.16
CA ARG A 115 2.01 2.06 -10.47
C ARG A 115 0.73 2.25 -11.28
N PRO A 116 -0.10 3.27 -10.97
CA PRO A 116 -1.42 3.41 -11.58
C PRO A 116 -1.39 3.56 -13.11
N ILE A 117 -0.26 4.04 -13.65
CA ILE A 117 -0.09 4.37 -15.07
C ILE A 117 0.68 3.26 -15.83
N TYR A 118 1.06 2.16 -15.17
CA TYR A 118 1.69 1.04 -15.86
C TYR A 118 0.77 0.50 -16.99
N PRO A 119 1.29 0.16 -18.19
CA PRO A 119 2.70 0.08 -18.60
C PRO A 119 3.29 1.38 -19.17
N PHE A 120 2.57 2.50 -19.15
CA PHE A 120 3.06 3.77 -19.68
C PHE A 120 4.07 4.47 -18.76
N SER A 121 4.10 4.10 -17.48
CA SER A 121 5.09 4.56 -16.51
C SER A 121 5.40 3.46 -15.49
N THR A 122 6.68 3.33 -15.13
CA THR A 122 7.16 2.45 -14.05
C THR A 122 7.33 3.18 -12.72
N GLU A 123 6.98 4.46 -12.66
CA GLU A 123 7.08 5.27 -11.45
C GLU A 123 6.03 4.81 -10.42
N THR A 124 6.50 4.57 -9.21
CA THR A 124 5.63 4.29 -8.07
C THR A 124 5.07 5.58 -7.49
N SER A 125 3.83 5.53 -7.03
CA SER A 125 3.23 6.61 -6.26
C SER A 125 2.32 6.03 -5.19
N THR A 126 2.04 6.83 -4.17
CA THR A 126 1.01 6.57 -3.16
C THR A 126 0.39 7.89 -2.72
N LEU A 127 -0.89 7.86 -2.32
CA LEU A 127 -1.45 9.01 -1.60
C LEU A 127 -1.09 8.96 -0.12
N GLY A 128 -0.95 7.77 0.48
CA GLY A 128 -0.54 7.62 1.87
C GLY A 128 -1.37 8.46 2.86
N ALA A 129 -2.68 8.62 2.64
CA ALA A 129 -3.51 9.52 3.43
C ALA A 129 -4.31 8.79 4.51
N ILE A 130 -4.65 7.53 4.26
CA ILE A 130 -5.57 6.75 5.08
C ILE A 130 -4.78 5.72 5.87
N TYR A 131 -4.95 5.77 7.19
CA TYR A 131 -4.34 4.80 8.08
C TYR A 131 -4.89 3.39 7.81
N PHE A 132 -4.04 2.37 7.94
CA PHE A 132 -4.44 0.98 7.71
C PHE A 132 -5.69 0.59 8.50
N PHE A 133 -5.78 0.99 9.77
CA PHE A 133 -6.91 0.71 10.65
C PHE A 133 -7.89 1.88 10.73
N ASP A 134 -7.99 2.71 9.69
CA ASP A 134 -8.98 3.77 9.65
C ASP A 134 -10.40 3.17 9.77
N PRO A 135 -11.18 3.57 10.78
CA PRO A 135 -12.46 2.94 11.07
C PRO A 135 -13.50 3.19 9.97
N LEU A 136 -13.43 4.30 9.24
CA LEU A 136 -14.38 4.58 8.16
C LEU A 136 -14.01 3.82 6.88
N ALA A 137 -12.73 3.60 6.62
CA ALA A 137 -12.28 2.77 5.50
C ALA A 137 -12.45 1.26 5.76
N ASN A 138 -12.46 0.81 7.02
CA ASN A 138 -12.53 -0.62 7.35
C ASN A 138 -13.85 -1.07 7.98
N ILE A 139 -14.49 -0.30 8.87
CA ILE A 139 -15.68 -0.76 9.61
C ILE A 139 -16.96 -0.45 8.81
N LEU A 140 -17.06 0.74 8.23
CA LEU A 140 -18.25 1.15 7.47
C LEU A 140 -18.55 0.17 6.31
N PRO A 141 -17.56 -0.27 5.51
CA PRO A 141 -17.79 -1.28 4.48
C PRO A 141 -18.26 -2.64 4.99
N LEU A 142 -17.96 -3.01 6.23
CA LEU A 142 -18.41 -4.28 6.80
C LEU A 142 -19.91 -4.29 7.11
N LEU A 143 -20.56 -3.13 7.23
CA LEU A 143 -22.00 -3.03 7.48
C LEU A 143 -22.84 -3.73 6.40
N PRO A 144 -22.64 -3.48 5.09
CA PRO A 144 -23.27 -4.26 4.01
C PRO A 144 -23.10 -5.78 4.15
N VAL A 145 -21.89 -6.25 4.46
CA VAL A 145 -21.58 -7.68 4.63
C VAL A 145 -22.37 -8.23 5.81
N PHE A 146 -22.30 -7.55 6.95
CA PHE A 146 -23.01 -7.92 8.17
C PHE A 146 -24.52 -7.99 7.94
N VAL A 147 -25.12 -6.98 7.30
CA VAL A 147 -26.54 -6.97 6.96
C VAL A 147 -26.95 -8.18 6.12
N LEU A 148 -26.16 -8.52 5.10
CA LEU A 148 -26.45 -9.68 4.26
C LEU A 148 -26.32 -11.00 5.03
N LEU A 149 -25.33 -11.11 5.91
CA LEU A 149 -25.14 -12.28 6.77
C LEU A 149 -26.31 -12.43 7.74
N VAL A 150 -26.73 -11.37 8.41
CA VAL A 150 -27.91 -11.36 9.30
C VAL A 150 -29.17 -11.80 8.54
N ALA A 151 -29.39 -11.25 7.34
CA ALA A 151 -30.53 -11.60 6.51
C ALA A 151 -30.50 -13.08 6.08
N TYR A 152 -29.32 -13.59 5.72
CA TYR A 152 -29.13 -15.00 5.36
C TYR A 152 -29.41 -15.93 6.55
N MET A 153 -28.85 -15.64 7.73
CA MET A 153 -29.06 -16.44 8.94
C MET A 153 -30.51 -16.46 9.40
N LYS A 154 -31.21 -15.31 9.28
CA LYS A 154 -32.65 -15.21 9.55
C LYS A 154 -33.46 -16.05 8.57
N GLY A 155 -33.13 -16.00 7.28
CA GLY A 155 -33.82 -16.80 6.24
C GLY A 155 -33.70 -18.32 6.44
N HIS A 156 -32.66 -18.78 7.15
CA HIS A 156 -32.43 -20.20 7.45
C HIS A 156 -32.90 -20.60 8.87
N GLY A 157 -33.66 -19.74 9.56
CA GLY A 157 -34.17 -20.02 10.90
C GLY A 157 -33.10 -20.14 11.98
N LYS A 158 -31.85 -19.76 11.71
CA LYS A 158 -30.74 -19.90 12.67
C LYS A 158 -30.71 -18.82 13.74
N TRP A 159 -31.36 -17.68 13.51
CA TRP A 159 -31.34 -16.53 14.43
C TRP A 159 -32.76 -16.14 14.88
N ASN A 160 -33.09 -16.53 16.11
CA ASN A 160 -34.37 -16.23 16.75
C ASN A 160 -34.36 -14.84 17.39
N GLY A 161 -34.93 -13.86 16.69
CA GLY A 161 -35.40 -12.60 17.29
C GLY A 161 -34.36 -11.54 17.63
N LYS A 162 -33.11 -11.91 17.98
CA LYS A 162 -32.09 -10.98 18.51
C LYS A 162 -31.82 -9.73 17.65
N PHE A 163 -31.89 -9.86 16.33
CA PHE A 163 -31.63 -8.77 15.38
C PHE A 163 -32.89 -8.26 14.66
N ASN A 164 -34.09 -8.60 15.13
CA ASN A 164 -35.32 -8.19 14.45
C ASN A 164 -35.45 -6.67 14.34
N ASN A 165 -35.15 -5.93 15.41
CA ASN A 165 -35.20 -4.47 15.40
C ASN A 165 -34.24 -3.87 14.37
N PHE A 166 -33.01 -4.39 14.32
CA PHE A 166 -32.00 -3.99 13.33
C PHE A 166 -32.45 -4.30 11.89
N CYS A 167 -32.92 -5.52 11.63
CA CYS A 167 -33.45 -5.91 10.32
C CYS A 167 -34.61 -5.01 9.89
N THR A 168 -35.54 -4.72 10.80
CA THR A 168 -36.68 -3.83 10.55
C THR A 168 -36.20 -2.42 10.23
N PHE A 169 -35.24 -1.89 10.98
CA PHE A 169 -34.63 -0.59 10.72
C PHE A 169 -33.98 -0.53 9.33
N VAL A 170 -33.12 -1.50 9.01
CA VAL A 170 -32.42 -1.57 7.71
C VAL A 170 -33.41 -1.70 6.56
N THR A 171 -34.44 -2.53 6.72
CA THR A 171 -35.47 -2.74 5.68
C THR A 171 -36.28 -1.47 5.46
N LYS A 172 -36.72 -0.82 6.54
CA LYS A 172 -37.52 0.43 6.49
C LYS A 172 -36.74 1.59 5.86
N ASN A 173 -35.43 1.66 6.11
CA ASN A 173 -34.59 2.77 5.67
C ASN A 173 -33.71 2.44 4.47
N ARG A 174 -33.90 1.28 3.83
CA ARG A 174 -32.99 0.73 2.81
C ARG A 174 -32.63 1.73 1.70
N SER A 175 -33.61 2.45 1.19
CA SER A 175 -33.46 3.39 0.07
C SER A 175 -32.63 4.63 0.43
N LYS A 176 -32.50 4.95 1.72
CA LYS A 176 -31.72 6.11 2.21
C LYS A 176 -30.43 5.70 2.89
N LEU A 177 -30.43 4.56 3.59
CA LEU A 177 -29.30 4.09 4.40
C LEU A 177 -28.05 3.84 3.55
N TYR A 178 -28.13 3.01 2.51
CA TYR A 178 -26.94 2.67 1.71
C TYR A 178 -26.39 3.87 0.92
N PRO A 179 -27.23 4.71 0.27
CA PRO A 179 -26.72 5.95 -0.32
C PRO A 179 -26.06 6.88 0.70
N ALA A 180 -26.64 7.03 1.90
CA ALA A 180 -26.04 7.86 2.95
C ALA A 180 -24.67 7.32 3.39
N LEU A 181 -24.55 6.01 3.64
CA LEU A 181 -23.27 5.37 3.98
C LEU A 181 -22.24 5.54 2.87
N LEU A 182 -22.65 5.40 1.60
CA LEU A 182 -21.76 5.59 0.45
C LEU A 182 -21.30 7.05 0.33
N ILE A 183 -22.19 8.03 0.55
CA ILE A 183 -21.85 9.45 0.54
C ILE A 183 -20.85 9.77 1.66
N VAL A 184 -21.09 9.28 2.88
CA VAL A 184 -20.17 9.47 4.01
C VAL A 184 -18.79 8.89 3.68
N LEU A 185 -18.74 7.68 3.12
CA LEU A 185 -17.49 7.06 2.69
C LEU A 185 -16.78 7.91 1.64
N VAL A 186 -17.46 8.32 0.57
CA VAL A 186 -16.87 9.12 -0.51
C VAL A 186 -16.33 10.47 0.01
N ILE A 187 -17.09 11.16 0.86
CA ILE A 187 -16.64 12.42 1.47
C ILE A 187 -15.39 12.18 2.30
N TRP A 188 -15.37 11.15 3.15
CA TRP A 188 -14.21 10.82 3.97
C TRP A 188 -12.96 10.54 3.13
N LEU A 189 -13.12 9.71 2.10
CA LEU A 189 -12.05 9.32 1.19
C LEU A 189 -11.51 10.50 0.36
N ALA A 190 -12.34 11.49 0.06
CA ALA A 190 -11.91 12.69 -0.66
C ALA A 190 -11.25 13.73 0.27
N VAL A 191 -11.78 13.93 1.48
CA VAL A 191 -11.34 14.99 2.40
C VAL A 191 -9.98 14.68 3.01
N LEU A 192 -9.71 13.43 3.39
CA LEU A 192 -8.44 13.07 4.05
C LEU A 192 -7.20 13.36 3.20
N PRO A 193 -7.08 12.91 1.93
CA PRO A 193 -5.94 13.23 1.08
C PRO A 193 -5.73 14.74 0.89
N VAL A 194 -6.81 15.51 0.71
CA VAL A 194 -6.74 16.96 0.56
C VAL A 194 -6.24 17.62 1.85
N THR A 195 -6.76 17.18 3.00
CA THR A 195 -6.33 17.69 4.32
C THR A 195 -4.85 17.39 4.55
N LYS A 196 -4.40 16.18 4.19
CA LYS A 196 -2.99 15.80 4.26
C LYS A 196 -2.14 16.71 3.39
N LEU A 197 -2.57 16.98 2.16
CA LEU A 197 -1.83 17.82 1.22
C LEU A 197 -1.63 19.23 1.78
N LEU A 198 -2.69 19.82 2.32
CA LEU A 198 -2.62 21.14 2.96
C LEU A 198 -1.66 21.16 4.14
N LEU A 199 -1.71 20.12 4.99
CA LEU A 199 -0.87 20.03 6.17
C LEU A 199 0.61 19.78 5.84
N VAL A 200 0.90 18.92 4.86
CA VAL A 200 2.28 18.70 4.37
C VAL A 200 2.84 19.98 3.78
N ASN A 201 2.05 20.72 2.98
CA ASN A 201 2.47 22.00 2.42
C ASN A 201 2.74 23.05 3.50
N TYR A 202 1.85 23.14 4.51
CA TYR A 202 2.05 24.03 5.64
C TYR A 202 3.36 23.73 6.39
N ILE A 203 3.62 22.44 6.68
CA ILE A 203 4.83 22.02 7.40
C ILE A 203 6.07 22.24 6.54
N SER A 204 5.99 21.98 5.24
CA SER A 204 7.07 22.26 4.28
C SER A 204 7.46 23.74 4.31
N SER A 205 6.48 24.64 4.41
CA SER A 205 6.72 26.08 4.57
C SER A 205 7.30 26.46 5.93
N VAL A 206 6.86 25.83 7.02
CA VAL A 206 7.36 26.12 8.38
C VAL A 206 8.79 25.61 8.56
N GLU A 207 9.13 24.49 7.94
CA GLU A 207 10.46 23.87 8.01
C GLU A 207 11.45 24.45 6.97
N ASP A 208 10.98 25.35 6.09
CA ASP A 208 11.73 25.88 4.93
C ASP A 208 12.42 24.77 4.13
N ALA A 209 11.69 23.66 3.93
CA ALA A 209 12.23 22.45 3.33
C ALA A 209 11.17 21.79 2.47
N LYS A 210 11.55 21.28 1.29
CA LYS A 210 10.65 20.54 0.41
C LYS A 210 10.35 19.16 1.02
N ILE A 211 9.14 18.99 1.53
CA ILE A 211 8.64 17.73 2.06
C ILE A 211 7.78 17.04 0.99
N SER A 212 8.09 15.78 0.70
CA SER A 212 7.34 15.00 -0.27
C SER A 212 6.03 14.50 0.32
N TYR A 213 4.91 14.82 -0.33
CA TYR A 213 3.60 14.28 0.04
C TYR A 213 3.54 12.75 -0.11
N GLN A 214 4.11 12.22 -1.19
CA GLN A 214 4.11 10.79 -1.48
C GLN A 214 4.95 10.02 -0.47
N ASP A 215 6.04 10.64 0.01
CA ASP A 215 6.93 10.04 1.01
C ASP A 215 6.54 10.42 2.45
N THR A 216 5.27 10.79 2.66
CA THR A 216 4.68 10.91 3.99
C THR A 216 3.65 9.82 4.19
N TYR A 217 3.73 9.11 5.31
CA TYR A 217 2.98 7.88 5.52
C TYR A 217 2.17 7.96 6.80
N PRO A 218 0.93 7.46 6.84
CA PRO A 218 0.18 7.39 8.08
C PRO A 218 1.00 6.60 9.13
N SER A 219 0.94 6.95 10.40
CA SER A 219 1.63 6.21 11.47
C SER A 219 0.64 5.64 12.47
N SER A 220 -0.42 6.39 12.72
CA SER A 220 -1.58 6.00 13.53
C SER A 220 -2.81 6.79 13.07
N VAL A 221 -3.96 6.58 13.72
CA VAL A 221 -5.19 7.31 13.39
C VAL A 221 -4.94 8.82 13.54
N GLY A 222 -5.07 9.52 12.41
CA GLY A 222 -4.83 10.95 12.30
C GLY A 222 -3.42 11.41 12.70
N LYS A 223 -2.42 10.56 12.49
CA LYS A 223 -1.02 10.98 12.45
C LYS A 223 -0.31 10.41 11.23
N PHE A 224 0.69 11.11 10.75
CA PHE A 224 1.59 10.63 9.73
C PHE A 224 3.04 10.92 10.10
N ILE A 225 3.94 10.11 9.57
CA ILE A 225 5.37 10.32 9.63
C ILE A 225 5.84 10.95 8.32
N SER A 226 6.77 11.88 8.44
CA SER A 226 7.39 12.59 7.35
C SER A 226 8.90 12.62 7.57
N ALA A 227 9.65 12.77 6.49
CA ALA A 227 11.08 12.98 6.55
C ALA A 227 11.53 13.95 5.44
N TYR A 228 12.69 14.56 5.62
CA TYR A 228 13.39 15.25 4.54
C TYR A 228 14.91 15.26 4.80
N SER A 229 15.67 15.49 3.74
CA SER A 229 17.13 15.66 3.83
C SER A 229 17.45 17.00 4.48
N TYR A 230 17.84 17.01 5.76
CA TYR A 230 18.17 18.23 6.47
C TYR A 230 19.52 18.81 6.03
N ASN A 231 20.52 17.95 5.83
CA ASN A 231 21.82 18.31 5.28
C ASN A 231 22.46 17.11 4.56
N SER A 232 23.76 17.18 4.23
CA SER A 232 24.46 16.09 3.55
C SER A 232 24.59 14.83 4.40
N THR A 233 24.52 14.91 5.72
CA THR A 233 24.78 13.80 6.65
C THR A 233 23.55 13.28 7.39
N HIS A 234 22.47 14.04 7.47
CA HIS A 234 21.28 13.71 8.27
C HIS A 234 19.97 13.89 7.51
N TYR A 235 19.02 13.00 7.80
CA TYR A 235 17.59 13.22 7.60
C TYR A 235 16.99 13.81 8.87
N LYS A 236 15.99 14.67 8.72
CA LYS A 236 15.09 15.06 9.81
C LYS A 236 13.79 14.29 9.67
N ILE A 237 13.36 13.65 10.75
CA ILE A 237 12.13 12.85 10.83
C ILE A 237 11.13 13.59 11.70
N MET A 238 9.86 13.55 11.30
CA MET A 238 8.78 14.24 12.00
C MET A 238 7.55 13.35 12.11
N GLU A 239 7.01 13.23 13.32
CA GLU A 239 5.65 12.70 13.55
C GLU A 239 4.70 13.89 13.61
N VAL A 240 3.70 13.89 12.75
CA VAL A 240 2.75 14.98 12.56
C VAL A 240 1.34 14.47 12.84
N SER A 241 0.60 15.21 13.65
CA SER A 241 -0.80 15.00 13.95
C SER A 241 -1.67 15.99 13.16
N TYR A 242 -2.81 15.53 12.63
CA TYR A 242 -3.77 16.41 11.96
C TYR A 242 -4.40 17.44 12.91
N TRP A 243 -4.34 17.22 14.23
CA TRP A 243 -4.96 18.09 15.23
C TRP A 243 -3.98 19.08 15.87
N SER A 244 -2.74 18.65 16.10
CA SER A 244 -1.73 19.36 16.90
C SER A 244 -0.50 19.79 16.10
N GLY A 245 -0.39 19.40 14.82
CA GLY A 245 0.78 19.68 14.00
C GLY A 245 1.95 18.77 14.34
N ILE A 246 3.19 19.30 14.34
CA ILE A 246 4.40 18.52 14.58
C ILE A 246 4.51 18.16 16.07
N GLU A 247 4.46 16.88 16.39
CA GLU A 247 4.53 16.40 17.79
C GLU A 247 5.92 15.91 18.18
N LYS A 248 6.66 15.34 17.24
CA LYS A 248 8.02 14.83 17.47
C LYS A 248 8.93 15.19 16.31
N ARG A 249 10.21 15.42 16.63
CA ARG A 249 11.28 15.68 15.69
C ARG A 249 12.49 14.88 16.12
N ASP A 250 13.18 14.29 15.17
CA ASP A 250 14.46 13.63 15.40
C ASP A 250 15.36 13.75 14.16
N TYR A 251 16.65 13.45 14.32
CA TYR A 251 17.64 13.47 13.27
C TYR A 251 18.31 12.11 13.17
N ILE A 252 18.42 11.60 11.94
CA ILE A 252 19.04 10.31 11.66
C ILE A 252 20.17 10.49 10.67
N GLU A 253 21.35 10.00 11.04
CA GLU A 253 22.50 9.92 10.15
C GLU A 253 22.19 9.07 8.92
N LYS A 254 22.55 9.56 7.75
CA LYS A 254 22.39 8.85 6.48
C LYS A 254 23.35 7.67 6.39
N ILE A 255 24.55 7.82 6.95
CA ILE A 255 25.60 6.81 6.93
C ILE A 255 26.15 6.74 8.34
N ASN A 256 26.01 5.57 8.97
CA ASN A 256 26.63 5.25 10.24
C ASN A 256 27.71 4.19 9.98
N VAL A 257 28.94 4.47 10.42
CA VAL A 257 30.08 3.57 10.26
C VAL A 257 30.48 3.05 11.63
N ASN A 258 30.29 1.76 11.86
CA ASN A 258 30.68 1.08 13.08
C ASN A 258 32.09 0.48 12.91
N GLY A 259 33.08 1.15 13.49
CA GLY A 259 34.49 0.77 13.40
C GLY A 259 35.27 1.60 12.38
N ALA A 260 36.52 1.21 12.13
CA ALA A 260 37.40 1.86 11.18
C ALA A 260 37.36 1.11 9.84
N VAL A 261 36.28 1.30 9.06
CA VAL A 261 36.12 0.67 7.75
C VAL A 261 36.67 1.62 6.67
N PRO A 262 37.80 1.30 6.01
CA PRO A 262 38.29 2.09 4.88
C PRO A 262 37.26 2.09 3.75
N ASP A 263 37.17 3.20 3.00
CA ASP A 263 36.31 3.32 1.81
C ASP A 263 34.81 3.03 2.03
N ALA A 264 34.30 3.23 3.25
CA ALA A 264 32.88 3.04 3.58
C ALA A 264 31.92 3.75 2.59
N SER A 265 32.29 4.94 2.10
CA SER A 265 31.52 5.68 1.10
C SER A 265 31.38 4.93 -0.23
N THR A 266 32.41 4.20 -0.66
CA THR A 266 32.42 3.42 -1.90
C THR A 266 31.45 2.26 -1.82
N TYR A 267 31.41 1.56 -0.68
CA TYR A 267 30.44 0.49 -0.45
C TYR A 267 29.00 1.01 -0.39
N VAL A 268 28.78 2.16 0.23
CA VAL A 268 27.47 2.82 0.25
C VAL A 268 27.00 3.18 -1.16
N GLU A 269 27.87 3.79 -1.97
CA GLU A 269 27.55 4.13 -3.36
C GLU A 269 27.21 2.89 -4.19
N ARG A 270 27.97 1.80 -4.00
CA ARG A 270 27.74 0.53 -4.66
C ARG A 270 26.38 -0.07 -4.30
N VAL A 271 26.04 -0.12 -3.02
CA VAL A 271 24.72 -0.59 -2.57
C VAL A 271 23.60 0.30 -3.09
N GLY A 272 23.80 1.62 -3.10
CA GLY A 272 22.84 2.57 -3.71
C GLY A 272 22.57 2.27 -5.18
N LYS A 273 23.63 2.00 -5.97
CA LYS A 273 23.50 1.58 -7.37
C LYS A 273 22.75 0.25 -7.51
N LEU A 274 23.14 -0.78 -6.76
CA LEU A 274 22.47 -2.09 -6.79
C LEU A 274 20.98 -1.98 -6.46
N TYR A 275 20.64 -1.26 -5.39
CA TYR A 275 19.25 -1.05 -4.98
C TYR A 275 18.44 -0.30 -6.05
N SER A 276 19.05 0.65 -6.75
CA SER A 276 18.39 1.42 -7.81
C SER A 276 18.00 0.61 -9.05
N THR A 277 18.59 -0.58 -9.26
CA THR A 277 18.27 -1.41 -10.44
C THR A 277 17.11 -2.37 -10.23
N THR A 278 16.71 -2.62 -8.98
CA THR A 278 15.70 -3.64 -8.67
C THR A 278 14.34 -3.05 -8.32
N VAL A 279 13.33 -3.93 -8.34
CA VAL A 279 11.99 -3.69 -7.82
C VAL A 279 11.58 -4.81 -6.85
N PRO A 280 10.74 -4.49 -5.84
CA PRO A 280 10.20 -3.16 -5.50
C PRO A 280 11.24 -2.22 -4.85
N GLN A 281 10.99 -0.90 -4.94
CA GLN A 281 11.80 0.13 -4.27
C GLN A 281 11.00 0.74 -3.10
N GLU A 282 11.15 0.13 -1.92
CA GLU A 282 10.36 0.44 -0.72
C GLU A 282 11.05 1.41 0.27
N ILE A 283 12.33 1.70 0.06
CA ILE A 283 13.13 2.63 0.87
C ILE A 283 13.18 3.98 0.16
N ASP A 284 12.58 5.01 0.78
CA ASP A 284 12.55 6.39 0.24
C ASP A 284 13.67 7.26 0.81
N TYR A 285 14.01 7.05 2.09
CA TYR A 285 15.06 7.77 2.79
C TYR A 285 16.14 6.77 3.21
N PRO A 286 17.06 6.40 2.29
CA PRO A 286 18.01 5.33 2.52
C PRO A 286 19.03 5.70 3.61
N VAL A 287 19.09 4.86 4.64
CA VAL A 287 20.08 4.91 5.71
C VAL A 287 20.96 3.68 5.63
N TYR A 288 22.26 3.92 5.69
CA TYR A 288 23.30 2.91 5.57
C TYR A 288 24.00 2.71 6.90
N SER A 289 24.15 1.46 7.32
CA SER A 289 25.03 1.06 8.42
C SER A 289 26.14 0.19 7.84
N VAL A 290 27.39 0.66 7.96
CA VAL A 290 28.58 -0.05 7.48
C VAL A 290 29.32 -0.63 8.67
N SER A 291 29.69 -1.90 8.58
CA SER A 291 30.48 -2.59 9.60
C SER A 291 31.40 -3.61 8.93
N GLU A 292 32.55 -3.86 9.54
CA GLU A 292 33.52 -4.83 9.05
C GLU A 292 33.62 -6.00 10.02
N LYS A 293 33.66 -7.22 9.47
CA LYS A 293 33.84 -8.45 10.25
C LYS A 293 34.54 -9.50 9.42
N ASN A 294 35.66 -10.03 9.93
CA ASN A 294 36.40 -11.15 9.34
C ASN A 294 36.65 -10.96 7.82
N ASP A 295 37.33 -9.87 7.45
CA ASP A 295 37.71 -9.54 6.06
C ASP A 295 36.52 -9.36 5.09
N SER A 296 35.33 -9.16 5.63
CA SER A 296 34.12 -8.83 4.88
C SER A 296 33.49 -7.54 5.37
N VAL A 297 32.99 -6.75 4.41
CA VAL A 297 32.29 -5.49 4.69
C VAL A 297 30.80 -5.73 4.58
N ALA A 298 30.08 -5.57 5.69
CA ALA A 298 28.64 -5.65 5.76
C ALA A 298 28.03 -4.25 5.67
N VAL A 299 27.16 -4.04 4.69
CA VAL A 299 26.36 -2.82 4.54
C VAL A 299 24.89 -3.16 4.70
N THR A 300 24.26 -2.56 5.69
CA THR A 300 22.81 -2.64 5.90
C THR A 300 22.15 -1.38 5.35
N LEU A 301 21.16 -1.54 4.49
CA LEU A 301 20.32 -0.50 3.90
C LEU A 301 18.91 -0.62 4.49
N SER A 302 18.37 0.48 5.01
CA SER A 302 17.03 0.57 5.61
C SER A 302 16.42 1.96 5.37
N ASP A 303 15.15 2.15 5.70
CA ASP A 303 14.52 3.48 5.67
C ASP A 303 14.72 4.24 6.99
N ALA A 304 15.05 5.53 6.92
CA ALA A 304 15.24 6.38 8.09
C ALA A 304 14.04 6.37 9.06
N ARG A 305 12.83 6.12 8.55
CA ARG A 305 11.60 6.15 9.36
C ARG A 305 11.32 4.84 10.09
N ASP A 306 12.03 3.75 9.80
CA ASP A 306 11.75 2.40 10.34
C ASP A 306 11.59 2.38 11.87
N LYS A 307 12.49 3.04 12.59
CA LYS A 307 12.49 3.09 14.07
C LYS A 307 11.22 3.68 14.68
N TYR A 308 10.46 4.48 13.93
CA TYR A 308 9.27 5.16 14.43
C TYR A 308 7.97 4.42 14.11
N VAL A 309 8.03 3.37 13.29
CA VAL A 309 6.82 2.75 12.75
C VAL A 309 6.76 1.25 13.07
N LYS A 310 6.10 0.93 14.19
CA LYS A 310 6.08 -0.44 14.75
C LYS A 310 5.29 -1.48 13.93
N HIS A 311 4.27 -1.05 13.19
CA HIS A 311 3.25 -1.94 12.63
C HIS A 311 3.17 -1.90 11.09
N TRP A 312 4.20 -1.40 10.42
CA TRP A 312 4.13 -1.11 8.98
C TRP A 312 5.13 -1.95 8.22
N ALA A 313 4.61 -2.87 7.41
CA ALA A 313 5.40 -3.77 6.58
C ALA A 313 6.40 -3.01 5.68
N TYR A 314 5.98 -1.87 5.13
CA TYR A 314 6.76 -1.05 4.20
C TYR A 314 8.10 -0.54 4.76
N PHE A 315 8.13 -0.12 6.03
CA PHE A 315 9.36 0.45 6.62
C PHE A 315 10.32 -0.59 7.16
N LYS A 316 9.83 -1.82 7.37
CA LYS A 316 10.60 -2.91 7.96
C LYS A 316 11.38 -3.73 6.94
N THR A 317 11.54 -3.22 5.73
CA THR A 317 12.38 -3.84 4.70
C THR A 317 13.81 -3.40 4.91
N VAL A 318 14.67 -4.37 5.26
CA VAL A 318 16.09 -4.16 5.50
C VAL A 318 16.87 -5.07 4.55
N TYR A 319 17.76 -4.47 3.76
CA TYR A 319 18.69 -5.22 2.92
C TYR A 319 20.07 -5.25 3.56
N ARG A 320 20.70 -6.41 3.57
CA ARG A 320 22.08 -6.56 4.05
C ARG A 320 22.95 -7.15 2.96
N PHE A 321 24.00 -6.41 2.60
CA PHE A 321 24.99 -6.80 1.61
C PHE A 321 26.27 -7.18 2.34
N ILE A 322 26.80 -8.36 2.06
CA ILE A 322 28.11 -8.79 2.55
C ILE A 322 29.05 -8.80 1.35
N PHE A 323 30.00 -7.90 1.33
CA PHE A 323 31.04 -7.80 0.31
C PHE A 323 32.29 -8.54 0.76
N ASP A 324 32.83 -9.32 -0.16
CA ASP A 324 34.15 -9.91 -0.04
C ASP A 324 35.20 -8.86 -0.43
N ALA A 325 36.13 -8.56 0.49
CA ALA A 325 37.08 -7.46 0.32
C ALA A 325 38.09 -7.69 -0.82
N GLU A 326 38.39 -8.95 -1.16
CA GLU A 326 39.41 -9.30 -2.15
C GLU A 326 38.84 -9.46 -3.56
N SER A 327 37.74 -10.21 -3.69
CA SER A 327 37.11 -10.52 -4.98
C SER A 327 36.14 -9.45 -5.46
N GLY A 328 35.69 -8.58 -4.56
CA GLY A 328 34.62 -7.62 -4.81
C GLY A 328 33.26 -8.27 -5.05
N GLY A 329 33.11 -9.60 -4.88
CA GLY A 329 31.83 -10.29 -4.90
C GLY A 329 30.92 -9.87 -3.75
N TYR A 330 29.62 -10.14 -3.86
CA TYR A 330 28.68 -9.88 -2.77
C TYR A 330 27.61 -10.96 -2.63
N VAL A 331 27.07 -11.07 -1.42
CA VAL A 331 25.83 -11.80 -1.13
C VAL A 331 24.87 -10.82 -0.48
N ALA A 332 23.62 -10.81 -0.95
CA ALA A 332 22.58 -9.97 -0.40
C ALA A 332 21.54 -10.80 0.37
N TYR A 333 20.99 -10.17 1.38
CA TYR A 333 19.94 -10.70 2.23
C TYR A 333 18.84 -9.66 2.39
N ALA A 334 17.62 -10.10 2.64
CA ALA A 334 16.50 -9.24 3.00
C ALA A 334 15.85 -9.73 4.29
N SER A 335 15.46 -8.80 5.15
CA SER A 335 14.47 -9.02 6.21
C SER A 335 13.30 -8.12 5.89
N GLU A 336 12.15 -8.70 5.61
CA GLU A 336 10.90 -7.98 5.36
C GLU A 336 10.01 -8.10 6.59
N GLN A 337 9.31 -7.03 6.96
CA GLN A 337 8.33 -7.01 8.05
C GLN A 337 8.88 -7.38 9.44
N GLY A 338 10.21 -7.42 9.61
CA GLY A 338 10.87 -7.86 10.83
C GLY A 338 10.92 -9.39 10.98
N GLU A 339 10.71 -10.12 9.90
CA GLU A 339 10.88 -11.58 9.84
C GLU A 339 12.36 -11.96 9.74
N ARG A 340 12.62 -13.28 9.76
CA ARG A 340 13.96 -13.82 9.66
C ARG A 340 14.58 -13.38 8.34
N GLU A 341 15.84 -12.98 8.41
CA GLU A 341 16.59 -12.62 7.23
C GLU A 341 16.78 -13.83 6.29
N GLU A 342 16.46 -13.63 5.01
CA GLU A 342 16.57 -14.62 3.95
C GLU A 342 17.64 -14.20 2.93
N ARG A 343 18.35 -15.20 2.38
CA ARG A 343 19.35 -14.96 1.34
C ARG A 343 18.62 -14.70 0.02
N LEU A 344 18.97 -13.60 -0.63
CA LEU A 344 18.40 -13.25 -1.92
C LEU A 344 19.05 -14.03 -3.07
N GLU A 345 18.25 -14.27 -4.11
CA GLU A 345 18.70 -14.90 -5.34
C GLU A 345 19.69 -14.00 -6.10
N LYS A 346 20.58 -14.61 -6.89
CA LYS A 346 21.68 -13.87 -7.55
C LYS A 346 21.22 -12.80 -8.53
N ASN A 347 20.03 -12.96 -9.10
CA ASN A 347 19.44 -12.05 -10.07
C ASN A 347 18.56 -10.96 -9.42
N TRP A 348 18.51 -10.89 -8.09
CA TRP A 348 17.70 -9.90 -7.38
C TRP A 348 18.20 -8.48 -7.62
N PHE A 349 19.52 -8.31 -7.57
CA PHE A 349 20.21 -7.05 -7.87
C PHE A 349 21.05 -7.21 -9.14
N GLY A 350 21.21 -6.11 -9.89
CA GLY A 350 21.87 -6.09 -11.20
C GLY A 350 23.39 -6.08 -11.15
#